data_AF-A0A926VQ25-F1
#
_entry.id   AF-A0A926VQ25-F1
#
_cell.length_a   1.000
_cell.length_b   1.000
_cell.length_c   1.000
_cell.angle_alpha   90.00
_cell.angle_beta   90.00
_cell.angle_gamma   90.00
#
_symmetry.space_group_name_H-M   'P 1'
#
loop_
_entity.id
_entity.type
_entity.pdbx_description
1 polymer ?
#
loop_
_entity_poly.entity_id
_entity_poly.type
_entity_poly.pdbx_seq_one_letter_code
_entity_poly.pdbx_strand_id
1 'polypeptide(L)'
;MPKIVDHEQYRKELLDKCFDLFAQKGYGSITMRQIAEELGVSTGTLYHYFSSKQALFEQLAQEICEQDLSTALAELEGAQTLQESMEALGRYLVKNEDYFIKWTYIWIDFCQHKDSKQMLKNSIFKRTNQRYQEAISDLFGIQDSVLASFVLSFVDGLILEKLWGNETIDFIEQCALLGRILTVYLPQHTVVSRSKTAFISGLES
;
A
#
# COMPACT_ATOMS: atom_id res chain seq x y z
N MET A 1 -21.46 22.86 23.31
CA MET A 1 -21.50 22.84 21.83
C MET A 1 -21.15 21.42 21.40
N PRO A 2 -21.89 20.78 20.48
CA PRO A 2 -21.46 19.50 19.94
C PRO A 2 -20.15 19.71 19.17
N LYS A 3 -19.15 18.85 19.38
CA LYS A 3 -17.96 18.79 18.52
C LYS A 3 -18.47 18.50 17.11
N ILE A 4 -18.21 19.39 16.14
CA ILE A 4 -18.36 19.05 14.73
C ILE A 4 -17.28 18.01 14.46
N VAL A 5 -17.69 16.75 14.39
CA VAL A 5 -16.80 15.65 14.05
C VAL A 5 -16.70 15.65 12.55
N ASP A 6 -15.50 15.88 12.02
CA ASP A 6 -15.21 15.59 10.63
C ASP A 6 -15.34 14.06 10.44
N HIS A 7 -16.41 13.65 9.77
CA HIS A 7 -16.74 12.24 9.61
C HIS A 7 -15.69 11.51 8.78
N GLU A 8 -15.04 12.17 7.83
CA GLU A 8 -14.01 11.55 7.00
C GLU A 8 -12.74 11.36 7.82
N GLN A 9 -12.30 12.40 8.53
CA GLN A 9 -11.13 12.32 9.39
C GLN A 9 -11.28 11.24 10.45
N TYR A 10 -12.45 11.17 11.10
CA TYR A 10 -12.71 10.14 12.10
C TYR A 10 -12.76 8.73 11.49
N ARG A 11 -13.28 8.58 10.26
CA ARG A 11 -13.25 7.29 9.54
C ARG A 11 -11.81 6.83 9.31
N LYS A 12 -10.91 7.74 8.90
CA LYS A 12 -9.48 7.44 8.71
C LYS A 12 -8.81 7.04 10.02
N GLU A 13 -9.06 7.78 11.11
CA GLU A 13 -8.56 7.42 12.44
C GLU A 13 -9.03 6.02 12.90
N LEU A 14 -10.26 5.61 12.55
CA LEU A 14 -10.73 4.26 12.81
C LEU A 14 -10.00 3.22 11.96
N LEU A 15 -9.75 3.50 10.68
CA LEU A 15 -9.00 2.61 9.79
C LEU A 15 -7.57 2.39 10.28
N ASP A 16 -6.86 3.44 10.68
CA ASP A 16 -5.49 3.35 11.20
C ASP A 16 -5.41 2.43 12.41
N LYS A 17 -6.35 2.57 13.35
CA LYS A 17 -6.42 1.69 14.51
C LYS A 17 -6.82 0.26 14.13
N CYS A 18 -7.69 0.09 13.13
CA CYS A 18 -8.05 -1.23 12.62
C CYS A 18 -6.85 -1.93 11.94
N PHE A 19 -5.98 -1.19 11.26
CA PHE A 19 -4.74 -1.71 10.70
C PHE A 19 -3.89 -2.38 11.78
N ASP A 20 -3.63 -1.67 12.89
CA ASP A 20 -2.88 -2.24 14.00
C ASP A 20 -3.58 -3.45 14.63
N LEU A 21 -4.90 -3.41 14.79
CA LEU A 21 -5.66 -4.55 15.32
C LEU A 21 -5.59 -5.78 14.41
N PHE A 22 -5.67 -5.60 13.09
CA PHE A 22 -5.50 -6.70 12.14
C PHE A 22 -4.07 -7.22 12.12
N ALA A 23 -3.06 -6.35 12.20
CA ALA A 23 -1.67 -6.78 12.27
C ALA A 23 -1.38 -7.61 13.54
N GLN A 24 -1.97 -7.23 14.67
CA GLN A 24 -1.74 -7.89 15.96
C GLN A 24 -2.57 -9.17 16.15
N LYS A 25 -3.83 -9.17 15.71
CA LYS A 25 -4.78 -10.24 16.01
C LYS A 25 -5.15 -11.11 14.81
N GLY A 26 -4.78 -10.69 13.59
CA GLY A 26 -5.20 -11.31 12.34
C GLY A 26 -6.60 -10.86 11.91
N TYR A 27 -6.77 -10.68 10.60
CA TYR A 27 -8.06 -10.42 9.97
C TYR A 27 -9.07 -11.54 10.25
N GLY A 28 -8.67 -12.81 10.13
CA GLY A 28 -9.54 -13.97 10.30
C GLY A 28 -10.10 -14.10 11.71
N SER A 29 -9.26 -13.83 12.71
CA SER A 29 -9.54 -14.12 14.13
C SER A 29 -10.34 -13.04 14.85
N ILE A 30 -10.31 -11.79 14.39
CA ILE A 30 -11.02 -10.68 15.03
C ILE A 30 -12.41 -10.45 14.43
N THR A 31 -13.38 -10.13 15.29
CA THR A 31 -14.77 -9.80 14.90
C THR A 31 -15.05 -8.30 14.96
N MET A 32 -16.08 -7.82 14.26
CA MET A 32 -16.52 -6.41 14.34
C MET A 32 -16.81 -5.96 15.77
N ARG A 33 -17.39 -6.83 16.60
CA ARG A 33 -17.67 -6.52 18.00
C ARG A 33 -16.38 -6.32 18.80
N GLN A 34 -15.39 -7.21 18.63
CA GLN A 34 -14.10 -7.09 19.29
C GLN A 34 -13.34 -5.86 18.79
N ILE A 35 -13.38 -5.55 17.49
CA ILE A 35 -12.80 -4.31 16.95
C ILE A 35 -13.44 -3.10 17.66
N ALA A 36 -14.77 -3.03 17.71
CA ALA A 36 -15.46 -1.91 18.36
C ALA A 36 -15.07 -1.74 19.84
N GLU A 37 -14.97 -2.86 20.57
CA GLU A 37 -14.53 -2.90 21.97
C GLU A 37 -13.10 -2.37 22.15
N GLU A 38 -12.15 -2.84 21.34
CA GLU A 38 -10.75 -2.38 21.36
C GLU A 38 -10.59 -0.90 20.97
N LEU A 39 -11.45 -0.42 20.06
CA LEU A 39 -11.48 0.99 19.67
C LEU A 39 -12.20 1.90 20.68
N GLY A 40 -12.85 1.33 21.70
CA GLY A 40 -13.64 2.08 22.68
C GLY A 40 -14.90 2.73 22.10
N VAL A 41 -15.47 2.16 21.04
CA VAL A 41 -16.69 2.65 20.37
C VAL A 41 -17.82 1.62 20.45
N SER A 42 -19.05 2.06 20.23
CA SER A 42 -20.15 1.10 20.13
C SER A 42 -20.05 0.30 18.84
N THR A 43 -20.50 -0.97 18.86
CA THR A 43 -20.61 -1.79 17.65
C THR A 43 -21.47 -1.10 16.58
N GLY A 44 -22.54 -0.42 16.98
CA GLY A 44 -23.38 0.36 16.06
C GLY A 44 -22.65 1.54 15.41
N THR A 45 -21.78 2.22 16.16
CA THR A 45 -20.90 3.27 15.62
C THR A 45 -19.95 2.68 14.58
N LEU A 46 -19.31 1.55 14.86
CA LEU A 46 -18.41 0.94 13.89
C LEU A 46 -19.16 0.48 12.62
N TYR A 47 -20.35 -0.12 12.76
CA TYR A 47 -21.18 -0.50 11.63
C TYR A 47 -21.71 0.68 10.80
N HIS A 48 -21.84 1.86 11.41
CA HIS A 48 -22.20 3.09 10.68
C HIS A 48 -21.11 3.48 9.67
N TYR A 49 -19.83 3.31 10.02
CA TYR A 49 -18.71 3.61 9.12
C TYR A 49 -18.38 2.43 8.18
N PHE A 50 -18.50 1.19 8.68
CA PHE A 50 -18.13 -0.01 7.94
C PHE A 50 -19.21 -1.08 8.07
N SER A 51 -19.99 -1.27 7.01
CA SER A 51 -21.16 -2.16 6.99
C SER A 51 -20.85 -3.63 7.29
N SER A 52 -19.60 -4.06 7.13
CA SER A 52 -19.13 -5.41 7.45
C SER A 52 -17.60 -5.42 7.67
N LYS A 53 -17.06 -6.51 8.21
CA LYS A 53 -15.60 -6.70 8.32
C LYS A 53 -14.92 -6.70 6.94
N GLN A 54 -15.59 -7.25 5.94
CA GLN A 54 -15.14 -7.19 4.55
C GLN A 54 -15.08 -5.74 4.05
N ALA A 55 -16.16 -4.98 4.21
CA ALA A 55 -16.20 -3.58 3.76
C ALA A 55 -15.17 -2.71 4.50
N LEU A 56 -14.93 -2.99 5.79
CA LEU A 56 -13.86 -2.36 6.57
C LEU A 56 -12.49 -2.67 5.95
N PHE A 57 -12.21 -3.93 5.66
CA PHE A 57 -10.93 -4.33 5.08
C PHE A 57 -10.72 -3.83 3.64
N GLU A 58 -11.77 -3.78 2.83
CA GLU A 58 -11.74 -3.18 1.49
C GLU A 58 -11.42 -1.68 1.56
N GLN A 59 -12.06 -0.94 2.47
CA GLN A 59 -11.75 0.48 2.70
C GLN A 59 -10.35 0.68 3.25
N LEU A 60 -9.88 -0.21 4.14
CA LEU A 60 -8.51 -0.17 4.65
C LEU A 60 -7.50 -0.35 3.50
N ALA A 61 -7.69 -1.35 2.64
CA ALA A 61 -6.80 -1.59 1.51
C ALA A 61 -6.75 -0.41 0.52
N GLN A 62 -7.87 0.30 0.35
CA GLN A 62 -7.91 1.52 -0.45
C GLN A 62 -7.13 2.66 0.22
N GLU A 63 -7.34 2.92 1.52
CA GLU A 63 -6.65 3.98 2.25
C GLU A 63 -5.13 3.75 2.27
N ILE A 64 -4.71 2.50 2.51
CA ILE A 64 -3.30 2.09 2.46
C ILE A 64 -2.70 2.37 1.08
N CYS A 65 -3.41 2.04 0.00
CA CYS A 65 -2.97 2.38 -1.35
C CYS A 65 -2.82 3.89 -1.56
N GLU A 66 -3.80 4.68 -1.12
CA GLU A 66 -3.73 6.14 -1.27
C GLU A 66 -2.58 6.75 -0.48
N GLN A 67 -2.36 6.28 0.76
CA GLN A 67 -1.27 6.71 1.60
C GLN A 67 0.10 6.31 1.03
N ASP A 68 0.25 5.07 0.57
CA ASP A 68 1.49 4.56 0.00
C ASP A 68 1.86 5.35 -1.26
N LEU A 69 0.90 5.58 -2.15
CA LEU A 69 1.12 6.35 -3.37
C LEU A 69 1.47 7.81 -3.07
N SER A 70 0.73 8.45 -2.16
CA SER A 70 1.00 9.83 -1.76
C SER A 70 2.39 9.99 -1.13
N THR A 71 2.78 9.06 -0.27
CA THR A 71 4.07 9.11 0.43
C THR A 71 5.21 8.79 -0.52
N ALA A 72 5.07 7.77 -1.37
CA ALA A 72 6.07 7.46 -2.39
C ALA A 72 6.30 8.63 -3.35
N LEU A 73 5.23 9.30 -3.81
CA LEU A 73 5.35 10.49 -4.66
C LEU A 73 6.17 11.61 -4.00
N ALA A 74 5.97 11.84 -2.71
CA ALA A 74 6.70 12.85 -1.95
C ALA A 74 8.17 12.45 -1.73
N GLU A 75 8.45 11.20 -1.37
CA GLU A 75 9.82 10.70 -1.12
C GLU A 75 10.65 10.62 -2.40
N LEU A 76 10.00 10.37 -3.54
CA LEU A 76 10.63 10.38 -4.85
C LEU A 76 10.72 11.79 -5.43
N GLU A 77 10.21 12.83 -4.77
CA GLU A 77 10.32 14.22 -5.25
C GLU A 77 11.79 14.62 -5.44
N GLY A 78 12.12 15.18 -6.60
CA GLY A 78 13.48 15.62 -6.93
C GLY A 78 14.39 14.59 -7.61
N ALA A 79 14.04 13.30 -7.62
CA ALA A 79 14.79 12.31 -8.41
C ALA A 79 14.68 12.59 -9.93
N GLN A 80 15.82 12.71 -10.61
CA GLN A 80 15.90 13.05 -12.03
C GLN A 80 16.14 11.82 -12.92
N THR A 81 16.67 10.74 -12.34
CA THR A 81 16.98 9.49 -13.04
C THR A 81 16.23 8.31 -12.45
N LEU A 82 16.07 7.25 -13.24
CA LEU A 82 15.48 5.99 -12.76
C LEU A 82 16.25 5.40 -11.57
N GLN A 83 17.57 5.51 -11.60
CA GLN A 83 18.41 5.07 -10.49
C GLN A 83 18.13 5.87 -9.21
N GLU A 84 18.08 7.19 -9.28
CA GLU A 84 17.74 8.04 -8.12
C GLU A 84 16.34 7.75 -7.59
N SER A 85 15.36 7.51 -8.48
CA SER A 85 14.00 7.14 -8.09
C SER A 85 13.96 5.80 -7.35
N MET A 86 14.76 4.82 -7.80
CA MET A 86 14.85 3.52 -7.13
C MET A 86 15.59 3.61 -5.80
N GLU A 87 16.65 4.41 -5.70
CA GLU A 87 17.31 4.68 -4.41
C GLU A 87 16.36 5.38 -3.42
N ALA A 88 15.54 6.31 -3.90
CA ALA A 88 14.49 6.95 -3.10
C ALA A 88 13.42 5.94 -2.63
N LEU A 89 13.00 5.02 -3.51
CA LEU A 89 12.12 3.92 -3.13
C LEU A 89 12.77 3.07 -2.02
N GLY A 90 14.05 2.71 -2.15
CA GLY A 90 14.75 1.95 -1.12
C GLY A 90 14.77 2.67 0.24
N ARG A 91 15.02 3.99 0.26
CA ARG A 91 14.95 4.80 1.49
C ARG A 91 13.54 4.83 2.08
N TYR A 92 12.52 4.95 1.23
CA TYR A 92 11.12 4.91 1.64
C TYR A 92 10.76 3.57 2.29
N LEU A 93 11.20 2.45 1.71
CA LEU A 93 11.00 1.12 2.29
C LEU A 93 11.67 0.97 3.65
N VAL A 94 12.91 1.43 3.81
CA VAL A 94 13.62 1.40 5.12
C VAL A 94 12.89 2.24 6.16
N LYS A 95 12.49 3.46 5.80
CA LYS A 95 11.80 4.38 6.71
C LYS A 95 10.47 3.82 7.24
N ASN A 96 9.81 2.97 6.45
CA ASN A 96 8.48 2.42 6.75
C ASN A 96 8.49 0.89 6.83
N GLU A 97 9.62 0.27 7.17
CA GLU A 97 9.79 -1.19 7.16
C GLU A 97 8.73 -1.90 8.04
N ASP A 98 8.57 -1.46 9.30
CA ASP A 98 7.59 -2.02 10.23
C ASP A 98 6.15 -1.96 9.69
N TYR A 99 5.82 -0.89 8.98
CA TYR A 99 4.51 -0.69 8.37
C TYR A 99 4.27 -1.70 7.24
N PHE A 100 5.23 -1.87 6.34
CA PHE A 100 5.13 -2.85 5.26
C PHE A 100 5.07 -4.28 5.80
N ILE A 101 5.88 -4.61 6.81
CA ILE A 101 5.85 -5.91 7.49
C ILE A 101 4.47 -6.19 8.08
N LYS A 102 3.88 -5.23 8.82
CA LYS A 102 2.52 -5.36 9.36
C LYS A 102 1.50 -5.60 8.26
N TRP A 103 1.58 -4.84 7.17
CA TRP A 103 0.67 -5.00 6.03
C TRP A 103 0.79 -6.39 5.39
N THR A 104 2.02 -6.89 5.22
CA THR A 104 2.28 -8.25 4.73
C THR A 104 1.70 -9.32 5.66
N TYR A 105 1.82 -9.18 6.99
CA TYR A 105 1.18 -10.11 7.94
C TYR A 105 -0.34 -10.15 7.76
N ILE A 106 -0.97 -8.99 7.63
CA ILE A 106 -2.42 -8.89 7.42
C ILE A 106 -2.80 -9.58 6.11
N TRP A 107 -2.04 -9.36 5.03
CA TRP A 107 -2.28 -10.02 3.75
C TRP A 107 -2.16 -11.55 3.82
N ILE A 108 -1.13 -12.05 4.51
CA ILE A 108 -0.92 -13.49 4.68
C ILE A 108 -2.10 -14.12 5.44
N ASP A 109 -2.53 -13.51 6.53
CA ASP A 109 -3.68 -13.98 7.31
C ASP A 109 -4.98 -13.90 6.48
N PHE A 110 -5.20 -12.77 5.79
CA PHE A 110 -6.33 -12.59 4.88
C PHE A 110 -6.39 -13.66 3.81
N CYS A 111 -5.26 -14.02 3.18
CA CYS A 111 -5.20 -15.04 2.14
C CYS A 111 -5.66 -16.43 2.64
N GLN A 112 -5.48 -16.72 3.93
CA GLN A 112 -5.95 -17.96 4.55
C GLN A 112 -7.46 -17.99 4.80
N HIS A 113 -8.13 -16.83 4.77
CA HIS A 113 -9.58 -16.74 4.94
C HIS A 113 -10.30 -17.41 3.77
N LYS A 114 -11.33 -18.23 4.07
CA LYS A 114 -12.07 -19.03 3.07
C LYS A 114 -12.62 -18.23 1.87
N ASP A 115 -13.02 -16.99 2.11
CA ASP A 115 -13.63 -16.12 1.09
C ASP A 115 -12.60 -15.21 0.38
N SER A 116 -11.32 -15.29 0.74
CA SER A 116 -10.25 -14.40 0.25
C SER A 116 -10.17 -14.36 -1.27
N LYS A 117 -10.22 -15.52 -1.94
CA LYS A 117 -10.18 -15.63 -3.41
C LYS A 117 -11.36 -14.96 -4.09
N GLN A 118 -12.55 -14.99 -3.48
CA GLN A 118 -13.72 -14.31 -4.01
C GLN A 118 -13.59 -12.80 -3.81
N MET A 119 -13.13 -12.38 -2.64
CA MET A 119 -12.89 -10.98 -2.31
C MET A 119 -11.81 -10.36 -3.22
N LEU A 120 -10.70 -11.05 -3.48
CA LEU A 120 -9.67 -10.61 -4.42
C LEU A 120 -10.18 -10.42 -5.86
N LYS A 121 -11.30 -11.06 -6.23
CA LYS A 121 -11.97 -10.84 -7.52
C LYS A 121 -12.86 -9.60 -7.54
N ASN A 122 -13.15 -9.00 -6.39
CA ASN A 122 -13.93 -7.77 -6.25
C ASN A 122 -13.22 -6.60 -6.99
N SER A 123 -14.02 -5.63 -7.46
CA SER A 123 -13.54 -4.46 -8.19
C SER A 123 -12.60 -3.59 -7.35
N ILE A 124 -12.76 -3.54 -6.03
CA ILE A 124 -11.93 -2.71 -5.13
C ILE A 124 -10.48 -3.19 -5.13
N PHE A 125 -10.21 -4.46 -4.77
CA PHE A 125 -8.84 -4.99 -4.76
C PHE A 125 -8.19 -4.95 -6.14
N LYS A 126 -8.95 -5.23 -7.20
CA LYS A 126 -8.47 -5.08 -8.58
C LYS A 126 -8.09 -3.64 -8.90
N ARG A 127 -8.91 -2.67 -8.51
CA ARG A 127 -8.65 -1.23 -8.69
C ARG A 127 -7.42 -0.79 -7.90
N THR A 128 -7.29 -1.22 -6.65
CA THR A 128 -6.12 -0.96 -5.82
C THR A 128 -4.84 -1.49 -6.47
N ASN A 129 -4.84 -2.75 -6.93
CA ASN A 129 -3.69 -3.32 -7.61
C ASN A 129 -3.36 -2.58 -8.93
N GLN A 130 -4.39 -2.22 -9.70
CA GLN A 130 -4.21 -1.43 -10.92
C GLN A 130 -3.60 -0.05 -10.63
N ARG A 131 -4.05 0.64 -9.57
CA ARG A 131 -3.49 1.94 -9.15
C ARG A 131 -2.01 1.84 -8.78
N TYR A 132 -1.59 0.76 -8.09
CA TYR A 132 -0.17 0.53 -7.83
C TYR A 132 0.63 0.35 -9.12
N GLN A 133 0.13 -0.44 -10.07
CA GLN A 133 0.79 -0.66 -11.36
C GLN A 133 0.91 0.65 -12.18
N GLU A 134 -0.16 1.43 -12.25
CA GLU A 134 -0.18 2.74 -12.90
C GLU A 134 0.81 3.69 -12.24
N ALA A 135 0.82 3.74 -10.90
CA ALA A 135 1.72 4.63 -10.19
C ALA A 135 3.20 4.28 -10.42
N ILE A 136 3.55 3.00 -10.46
CA ILE A 136 4.91 2.54 -10.76
C ILE A 136 5.28 2.88 -12.20
N SER A 137 4.34 2.72 -13.12
CA SER A 137 4.53 3.11 -14.52
C SER A 137 4.85 4.60 -14.62
N ASP A 138 4.11 5.45 -13.91
CA ASP A 138 4.30 6.90 -13.92
C ASP A 138 5.56 7.35 -13.16
N LEU A 139 5.81 6.80 -11.97
CA LEU A 139 6.94 7.15 -11.09
C LEU A 139 8.29 6.81 -11.72
N PHE A 140 8.37 5.68 -12.41
CA PHE A 140 9.61 5.17 -12.99
C PHE A 140 9.69 5.32 -14.51
N GLY A 141 8.64 5.87 -15.15
CA GLY A 141 8.57 5.97 -16.61
C GLY A 141 8.51 4.61 -17.32
N ILE A 142 7.97 3.58 -16.65
CA ILE A 142 7.90 2.22 -17.17
C ILE A 142 6.57 2.03 -17.89
N GLN A 143 6.58 2.00 -19.23
CA GLN A 143 5.36 1.77 -20.01
C GLN A 143 4.98 0.29 -20.13
N ASP A 144 5.95 -0.60 -19.91
CA ASP A 144 5.75 -2.05 -19.97
C ASP A 144 5.11 -2.54 -18.65
N SER A 145 3.86 -2.99 -18.72
CA SER A 145 3.11 -3.48 -17.56
C SER A 145 3.70 -4.74 -16.93
N VAL A 146 4.42 -5.56 -17.71
CA VAL A 146 5.16 -6.72 -17.20
C VAL A 146 6.33 -6.22 -16.34
N LEU A 147 7.03 -5.19 -16.80
CA LEU A 147 8.13 -4.60 -16.05
C LEU A 147 7.66 -3.87 -14.79
N ALA A 148 6.53 -3.16 -14.85
CA ALA A 148 5.92 -2.56 -13.65
C ALA A 148 5.52 -3.62 -12.62
N SER A 149 4.94 -4.74 -13.08
CA SER A 149 4.60 -5.88 -12.22
C SER A 149 5.84 -6.57 -11.65
N PHE A 150 6.94 -6.61 -12.40
CA PHE A 150 8.22 -7.12 -11.92
C PHE A 150 8.79 -6.25 -10.79
N VAL A 151 8.73 -4.91 -10.92
CA VAL A 151 9.15 -3.99 -9.85
C VAL A 151 8.33 -4.21 -8.58
N LEU A 152 7.01 -4.37 -8.69
CA LEU A 152 6.15 -4.73 -7.55
C LEU A 152 6.59 -6.04 -6.90
N SER A 153 6.74 -7.08 -7.70
CA SER A 153 7.12 -8.41 -7.22
C SER A 153 8.49 -8.40 -6.53
N PHE A 154 9.41 -7.58 -7.02
CA PHE A 154 10.71 -7.36 -6.41
C PHE A 154 10.58 -6.70 -5.03
N VAL A 155 9.80 -5.61 -4.92
CA VAL A 155 9.55 -4.93 -3.63
C VAL A 155 8.87 -5.86 -2.63
N ASP A 156 7.84 -6.60 -3.05
CA ASP A 156 7.15 -7.59 -2.21
C ASP A 156 8.13 -8.67 -1.73
N GLY A 157 9.02 -9.13 -2.62
CA GLY A 157 10.07 -10.09 -2.29
C GLY A 157 11.05 -9.56 -1.26
N LEU A 158 11.50 -8.30 -1.38
CA LEU A 158 12.37 -7.66 -0.40
C LEU A 158 11.70 -7.58 0.98
N ILE A 159 10.43 -7.17 1.04
CA ILE A 159 9.68 -7.09 2.29
C ILE A 159 9.54 -8.48 2.93
N LEU A 160 9.30 -9.53 2.12
CA LEU A 160 9.25 -10.91 2.61
C LEU A 160 10.60 -11.41 3.15
N GLU A 161 11.72 -11.06 2.50
CA GLU A 161 13.04 -11.40 3.02
C GLU A 161 13.29 -10.75 4.39
N LYS A 162 12.91 -9.48 4.56
CA LYS A 162 12.96 -8.82 5.88
C LYS A 162 12.03 -9.47 6.89
N LEU A 163 10.82 -9.84 6.48
CA LEU A 163 9.86 -10.56 7.32
C LEU A 163 10.44 -11.86 7.88
N TRP A 164 11.26 -12.57 7.09
CA TRP A 164 11.95 -13.79 7.52
C TRP A 164 13.20 -13.55 8.36
N GLY A 165 13.51 -12.29 8.68
CA GLY A 165 14.69 -11.91 9.48
C GLY A 165 15.99 -11.94 8.68
N ASN A 166 15.93 -11.82 7.35
CA ASN A 166 17.13 -11.77 6.53
C ASN A 166 17.83 -10.41 6.64
N GLU A 167 18.78 -10.30 7.56
CA GLU A 167 19.56 -9.08 7.79
C GLU A 167 20.56 -8.76 6.67
N THR A 168 20.82 -9.71 5.76
CA THR A 168 21.79 -9.52 4.66
C THR A 168 21.25 -8.66 3.52
N ILE A 169 19.93 -8.47 3.46
CA ILE A 169 19.27 -7.69 2.43
C ILE A 169 19.18 -6.23 2.88
N ASP A 170 19.80 -5.32 2.13
CA ASP A 170 19.61 -3.88 2.30
C ASP A 170 18.69 -3.34 1.20
N PHE A 171 17.57 -2.70 1.57
CA PHE A 171 16.60 -2.20 0.59
C PHE A 171 17.18 -1.12 -0.32
N ILE A 172 18.05 -0.25 0.19
CA ILE A 172 18.62 0.84 -0.59
C ILE A 172 19.56 0.25 -1.65
N GLU A 173 20.45 -0.67 -1.26
CA GLU A 173 21.37 -1.33 -2.18
C GLU A 173 20.65 -2.18 -3.24
N GLN A 174 19.61 -2.92 -2.83
CA GLN A 174 18.81 -3.75 -3.73
C GLN A 174 18.02 -2.91 -4.74
N CYS A 175 17.34 -1.86 -4.28
CA CYS A 175 16.64 -0.95 -5.20
C CYS A 175 17.63 -0.20 -6.10
N ALA A 176 18.77 0.26 -5.60
CA ALA A 176 19.82 0.88 -6.42
C ALA A 176 20.33 -0.07 -7.52
N LEU A 177 20.56 -1.34 -7.19
CA LEU A 177 20.93 -2.36 -8.15
C LEU A 177 19.85 -2.56 -9.22
N LEU A 178 18.59 -2.67 -8.82
CA LEU A 178 17.47 -2.76 -9.75
C LEU A 178 17.43 -1.54 -10.68
N GLY A 179 17.58 -0.32 -10.14
CA GLY A 179 17.65 0.90 -10.94
C GLY A 179 18.74 0.88 -12.00
N ARG A 180 19.93 0.37 -11.68
CA ARG A 180 21.02 0.18 -12.67
C ARG A 180 20.65 -0.86 -13.74
N ILE A 181 20.08 -1.99 -13.36
CA ILE A 181 19.64 -3.05 -14.29
C ILE A 181 18.59 -2.49 -15.24
N LEU A 182 17.57 -1.81 -14.72
CA LEU A 182 16.48 -1.23 -15.52
C LEU A 182 16.97 -0.13 -16.44
N THR A 183 17.93 0.69 -16.01
CA THR A 183 18.53 1.74 -16.86
C THR A 183 19.28 1.15 -18.06
N VAL A 184 19.91 -0.02 -17.90
CA VAL A 184 20.55 -0.73 -19.02
C VAL A 184 19.50 -1.41 -19.91
N TYR A 185 18.45 -1.96 -19.30
CA TYR A 185 17.40 -2.69 -20.01
C TYR A 185 16.50 -1.77 -20.85
N LEU A 186 16.19 -0.57 -20.37
CA LEU A 186 15.35 0.40 -21.06
C LEU A 186 16.23 1.29 -21.97
N PRO A 187 16.22 1.11 -23.30
CA PRO A 187 17.07 1.89 -24.20
C PRO A 187 16.69 3.38 -24.16
N GLN A 188 17.54 4.21 -23.54
CA GLN A 188 17.69 5.69 -23.54
C GLN A 188 16.49 6.64 -23.79
N HIS A 189 15.23 6.20 -23.74
CA HIS A 189 14.05 7.03 -24.00
C HIS A 189 13.19 7.30 -22.76
N THR A 190 13.63 6.90 -21.57
CA THR A 190 12.90 7.15 -20.32
C THR A 190 13.22 8.55 -19.79
N VAL A 191 12.70 9.59 -20.44
CA VAL A 191 12.50 10.86 -19.73
C VAL A 191 11.41 10.57 -18.70
N VAL A 192 11.75 10.62 -17.41
CA VAL A 192 10.77 10.53 -16.31
C VAL A 192 9.86 11.76 -16.40
N SER A 193 8.85 11.69 -17.26
CA SER A 193 7.84 12.73 -17.44
C SER A 193 6.81 12.56 -16.33
N ARG A 194 7.05 13.22 -15.19
CA ARG A 194 6.12 13.24 -14.06
C ARG A 194 4.87 14.05 -14.44
N SER A 195 3.85 13.41 -14.99
CA SER A 195 2.58 14.08 -15.23
C SER A 195 1.81 14.17 -13.90
N LYS A 196 1.79 15.36 -13.28
CA LYS A 196 1.00 15.64 -12.06
C LYS A 196 -0.52 15.44 -12.26
N THR A 197 -0.97 15.30 -13.50
CA THR A 197 -2.38 15.49 -13.89
C THR A 197 -3.25 14.24 -13.75
N ALA A 198 -2.68 13.02 -13.77
CA ALA A 198 -3.47 11.79 -13.75
C ALA A 198 -3.84 11.30 -12.33
N PHE A 199 -3.06 11.66 -11.31
CA PHE A 199 -3.27 11.16 -9.94
C PHE A 199 -4.47 11.80 -9.21
N ILE A 200 -4.87 13.01 -9.61
CA ILE A 200 -5.94 13.77 -8.93
C ILE A 200 -7.32 13.45 -9.54
N SER A 201 -7.40 13.07 -10.82
CA SER A 201 -8.68 12.85 -11.52
C SER A 201 -9.41 11.55 -11.13
N GLY A 202 -8.79 10.67 -10.34
CA GLY A 202 -9.44 9.49 -9.77
C GLY A 202 -10.07 9.72 -8.39
N LEU A 203 -9.99 10.95 -7.85
CA LEU A 203 -10.40 11.30 -6.48
C LEU A 203 -11.88 11.71 -6.37
N GLU A 204 -12.66 11.73 -7.45
CA GLU A 204 -14.06 12.23 -7.44
C GLU A 204 -15.11 11.29 -8.07
N SER A 205 -14.89 9.95 -8.11
CA SER A 205 -15.92 9.03 -8.65
C SER A 205 -16.11 7.72 -7.91
#